data_AF-A0A936M6L4-F1
#
_entry.id   AF-A0A936M6L4-F1
#
_cell.length_a   1.000
_cell.length_b   1.000
_cell.length_c   1.000
_cell.angle_alpha   90.00
_cell.angle_beta   90.00
_cell.angle_gamma   90.00
#
_symmetry.space_group_name_H-M   'P 1'
#
loop_
_entity.id
_entity.type
_entity.pdbx_description
1 polymer ?
#
loop_
_entity_poly.entity_id
_entity_poly.type
_entity_poly.pdbx_seq_one_letter_code
_entity_poly.pdbx_strand_id
1 'polypeptide(L)'
;MALLRLHEAKVIGIPMGDKGMDLDILRKVLETNSLCAVFTMPCFQNPTGVTTGREHRRALLQLCTTHDVPLVEDGFLEDMQYFGQAGHPSRPWIRSIE
;
A
#
# COMPACT_ATOMS: atom_id res chain seq x y z
N MET A 1 0.89 5.45 -12.17
CA MET A 1 0.17 4.48 -13.04
C MET A 1 0.64 4.47 -14.49
N ALA A 2 0.93 5.62 -15.13
CA ALA A 2 1.42 5.65 -16.52
C ALA A 2 2.66 4.77 -16.75
N LEU A 3 3.62 4.78 -15.82
CA LEU A 3 4.82 3.94 -15.88
C LEU A 3 4.51 2.44 -15.90
N LEU A 4 3.61 1.97 -15.02
CA LEU A 4 3.21 0.55 -14.98
C LEU A 4 2.53 0.12 -16.29
N ARG A 5 1.70 0.99 -16.87
CA ARG A 5 1.04 0.73 -18.16
C ARG A 5 2.04 0.70 -19.32
N LEU A 6 3.06 1.57 -19.29
CA LEU A 6 4.14 1.58 -20.28
C LEU A 6 4.91 0.25 -20.29
N HIS A 7 5.07 -0.37 -19.12
CA HIS A 7 5.68 -1.70 -18.97
C HIS A 7 4.65 -2.85 -19.08
N GLU A 8 3.46 -2.58 -19.65
CA GLU A 8 2.40 -3.56 -19.90
C GLU A 8 1.93 -4.33 -18.64
N ALA A 9 2.13 -3.76 -17.46
CA ALA A 9 1.68 -4.36 -16.21
C ALA A 9 0.14 -4.31 -16.13
N LYS A 10 -0.47 -5.44 -15.75
CA LYS A 10 -1.89 -5.50 -15.43
C LYS A 10 -2.12 -4.91 -14.05
N VAL A 11 -2.96 -3.87 -13.97
CA VAL A 11 -3.25 -3.17 -12.71
C VAL A 11 -4.69 -3.44 -12.31
N ILE A 12 -4.87 -3.99 -11.10
CA ILE A 12 -6.18 -4.15 -10.47
C ILE A 12 -6.32 -3.03 -9.44
N GLY A 13 -7.34 -2.19 -9.61
CA GLY A 13 -7.65 -1.12 -8.66
C GLY A 13 -8.42 -1.66 -7.47
N ILE A 14 -8.00 -1.29 -6.26
CA ILE A 14 -8.77 -1.54 -5.04
C ILE A 14 -9.39 -0.21 -4.57
N PRO A 15 -10.68 -0.17 -4.22
CA PRO A 15 -11.32 1.03 -3.72
C PRO A 15 -10.61 1.60 -2.48
N MET A 16 -10.56 2.92 -2.41
CA MET A 16 -10.08 3.68 -1.26
C MET A 16 -11.30 4.19 -0.47
N GLY A 17 -11.31 3.98 0.84
CA GLY A 17 -12.21 4.64 1.77
C GLY A 17 -11.46 5.63 2.67
N ASP A 18 -12.18 6.23 3.61
CA ASP A 18 -11.66 7.29 4.49
C ASP A 18 -10.47 6.87 5.36
N LYS A 19 -10.31 5.55 5.58
CA LYS A 19 -9.25 4.97 6.42
C LYS A 19 -8.14 4.28 5.63
N GLY A 20 -8.26 4.24 4.30
CA GLY A 20 -7.33 3.56 3.41
C GLY A 20 -8.01 2.60 2.44
N MET A 21 -7.20 1.76 1.83
CA MET A 21 -7.62 0.71 0.90
C MET A 21 -8.62 -0.26 1.56
N ASP A 22 -9.65 -0.67 0.83
CA ASP A 22 -10.59 -1.70 1.25
C ASP A 22 -9.88 -3.07 1.32
N LEU A 23 -9.59 -3.52 2.54
CA LEU A 23 -8.85 -4.75 2.77
C LEU A 23 -9.69 -6.02 2.53
N ASP A 24 -11.02 -5.92 2.57
CA ASP A 24 -11.90 -7.06 2.28
C ASP A 24 -11.95 -7.32 0.78
N ILE A 25 -11.97 -6.26 -0.03
CA ILE A 25 -11.83 -6.38 -1.49
C ILE A 25 -10.43 -6.84 -1.86
N LEU A 26 -9.37 -6.27 -1.25
CA LEU A 26 -8.00 -6.70 -1.51
C LEU A 26 -7.81 -8.19 -1.22
N ARG A 27 -8.36 -8.70 -0.11
CA ARG A 27 -8.30 -10.13 0.24
C ARG A 27 -8.89 -10.99 -0.87
N LYS A 28 -10.09 -10.67 -1.35
CA LYS A 28 -10.74 -11.42 -2.44
C LYS A 28 -9.90 -11.42 -3.72
N VAL A 29 -9.25 -10.29 -4.02
CA VAL A 29 -8.36 -10.18 -5.19
C VAL A 29 -7.12 -11.06 -5.02
N LEU A 30 -6.49 -11.06 -3.84
CA LEU A 30 -5.33 -11.89 -3.54
C LEU A 30 -5.66 -13.40 -3.55
N GLU A 31 -6.88 -13.79 -3.15
CA GLU A 31 -7.33 -15.18 -3.16
C GLU A 31 -7.61 -15.72 -4.59
N THR A 32 -7.92 -14.83 -5.53
CA THR A 32 -8.37 -15.20 -6.89
C THR A 32 -7.36 -14.89 -7.98
N ASN A 33 -6.29 -14.16 -7.67
CA ASN A 33 -5.28 -13.72 -8.63
C ASN A 33 -3.87 -13.96 -8.09
N SER A 34 -2.95 -14.37 -8.97
CA SER A 34 -1.52 -14.33 -8.68
C SER A 34 -1.01 -12.91 -8.92
N LEU A 35 -0.69 -12.19 -7.84
CA LEU A 35 -0.18 -10.82 -7.90
C LEU A 35 1.32 -10.80 -7.64
N CYS A 36 2.07 -9.98 -8.40
CA CYS A 36 3.49 -9.79 -8.16
C CYS A 36 3.78 -8.80 -7.03
N ALA A 37 2.87 -7.88 -6.73
CA ALA A 37 2.99 -6.90 -5.66
C ALA A 37 1.66 -6.22 -5.35
N VAL A 38 1.55 -5.65 -4.14
CA VAL A 38 0.55 -4.63 -3.78
C VAL A 38 1.27 -3.29 -3.68
N PHE A 39 0.70 -2.23 -4.24
CA PHE A 39 1.24 -0.87 -4.16
C PHE A 39 0.34 0.03 -3.32
N THR A 40 0.90 0.82 -2.42
CA THR A 40 0.16 1.79 -1.61
C THR A 40 0.96 3.07 -1.38
N MET A 41 0.25 4.18 -1.16
CA MET A 41 0.84 5.44 -0.69
C MET A 41 0.18 5.78 0.65
N PRO A 42 0.86 5.54 1.79
CA PRO A 42 0.20 5.53 3.09
C PRO A 42 0.01 6.94 3.69
N CYS A 43 0.75 7.93 3.20
CA CYS A 43 0.65 9.33 3.61
C CYS A 43 0.16 10.20 2.44
N PHE A 44 -0.89 10.98 2.68
CA PHE A 44 -1.45 11.94 1.72
C PHE A 44 -1.71 11.32 0.34
N GLN A 45 -2.35 10.14 0.32
CA GLN A 45 -2.59 9.33 -0.88
C GLN A 45 -3.15 10.18 -2.04
N ASN A 46 -2.63 10.02 -3.25
CA ASN A 46 -3.08 10.75 -4.43
C ASN A 46 -4.04 9.86 -5.23
N PRO A 47 -5.28 10.28 -5.52
CA PRO A 47 -5.83 11.63 -5.36
C PRO A 47 -6.63 11.89 -4.08
N THR A 48 -6.78 10.89 -3.20
CA THR A 48 -7.80 10.94 -2.13
C THR A 48 -7.43 11.82 -0.92
N GLY A 49 -6.16 12.18 -0.76
CA GLY A 49 -5.60 12.85 0.42
C GLY A 49 -5.51 11.97 1.67
N VAL A 50 -5.99 10.73 1.63
CA VAL A 50 -6.10 9.87 2.82
C VAL A 50 -4.72 9.53 3.37
N THR A 51 -4.58 9.64 4.69
CA THR A 51 -3.42 9.14 5.44
C THR A 51 -3.86 7.97 6.30
N THR A 52 -3.27 6.80 6.09
CA THR A 52 -3.68 5.57 6.76
C THR A 52 -3.11 5.51 8.19
N GLY A 53 -3.96 5.09 9.13
CA GLY A 53 -3.55 4.88 10.52
C GLY A 53 -2.75 3.59 10.72
N ARG A 54 -2.04 3.49 11.85
CA ARG A 54 -1.15 2.36 12.17
C ARG A 54 -1.85 0.99 12.11
N GLU A 55 -3.07 0.88 12.62
CA GLU A 55 -3.79 -0.40 12.62
C GLU A 55 -4.15 -0.85 11.20
N HIS A 56 -4.51 0.08 10.31
CA HIS A 56 -4.78 -0.24 8.91
C HIS A 56 -3.51 -0.72 8.20
N ARG A 57 -2.39 -0.02 8.39
CA ARG A 57 -1.07 -0.42 7.84
C ARG A 57 -0.65 -1.81 8.32
N ARG A 58 -0.83 -2.10 9.60
CA ARG A 58 -0.53 -3.42 10.17
C ARG A 58 -1.40 -4.52 9.57
N ALA A 59 -2.69 -4.26 9.40
CA ALA A 59 -3.62 -5.20 8.77
C ALA A 59 -3.27 -5.45 7.29
N LEU A 60 -2.93 -4.40 6.54
CA LEU A 60 -2.47 -4.50 5.16
C LEU A 60 -1.19 -5.35 5.06
N LEU A 61 -0.18 -5.05 5.89
CA LEU A 61 1.08 -5.80 5.90
C LEU A 61 0.84 -7.28 6.24
N GLN A 62 0.02 -7.56 7.25
CA GLN A 62 -0.31 -8.95 7.62
C GLN A 62 -1.03 -9.68 6.49
N LEU A 63 -1.95 -9.01 5.80
CA LEU A 63 -2.67 -9.59 4.67
C LEU A 63 -1.71 -9.95 3.52
N CYS A 64 -0.83 -9.03 3.12
CA CYS A 64 0.20 -9.24 2.12
C CYS A 64 1.16 -10.38 2.52
N THR A 65 1.62 -10.39 3.77
CA THR A 65 2.51 -11.44 4.30
C THR A 65 1.84 -12.82 4.27
N THR A 66 0.55 -12.89 4.60
CA THR A 66 -0.21 -14.16 4.61
C THR A 66 -0.34 -14.78 3.21
N HIS A 67 -0.34 -13.94 2.17
CA HIS A 67 -0.48 -14.36 0.77
C HIS A 67 0.87 -14.43 0.04
N ASP A 68 1.98 -14.19 0.74
CA ASP A 68 3.34 -14.10 0.18
C ASP A 68 3.45 -13.12 -1.01
N VAL A 69 2.73 -12.00 -0.92
CA VAL A 69 2.77 -10.92 -1.92
C VAL A 69 3.51 -9.72 -1.34
N PRO A 70 4.54 -9.18 -2.02
CA PRO A 70 5.28 -8.04 -1.52
C PRO A 70 4.42 -6.78 -1.50
N LEU A 71 4.60 -5.97 -0.46
CA LEU A 71 4.00 -4.64 -0.33
C LEU A 71 5.03 -3.58 -0.70
N VAL A 72 4.71 -2.76 -1.70
CA VAL A 72 5.51 -1.61 -2.15
C VAL A 72 4.84 -0.34 -1.65
N GLU A 73 5.56 0.42 -0.84
CA GLU A 73 5.10 1.69 -0.29
C GLU A 73 5.75 2.86 -1.03
N ASP A 74 4.93 3.81 -1.47
CA ASP A 74 5.38 5.13 -1.90
C ASP A 74 5.41 6.07 -0.69
N GLY A 75 6.59 6.27 -0.13
CA GLY A 75 6.80 7.13 1.04
C GLY A 75 7.05 8.61 0.71
N PHE A 76 6.81 9.06 -0.52
CA PHE A 76 7.26 10.38 -0.98
C PHE A 76 6.77 11.56 -0.11
N LEU A 77 5.57 11.46 0.47
CA LEU A 77 4.95 12.53 1.26
C LEU A 77 5.02 12.29 2.78
N GLU A 78 5.79 11.30 3.25
CA GLU A 78 5.83 10.97 4.70
C GLU A 78 6.33 12.13 5.56
N ASP A 79 7.34 12.86 5.08
CA ASP A 79 7.96 13.98 5.80
C ASP A 79 7.12 15.26 5.79
N MET A 80 6.00 15.28 5.04
CA MET A 80 5.15 16.46 4.91
C MET A 80 4.09 16.60 6.02
N GLN A 81 4.16 15.76 7.05
CA GLN A 81 3.20 15.79 8.15
C GLN A 81 3.45 16.98 9.09
N TYR A 82 2.51 17.93 9.12
CA TYR A 82 2.63 19.14 9.94
C TYR A 82 2.24 18.93 11.42
N PHE A 83 1.29 18.03 11.69
CA PHE A 83 0.86 17.65 13.05
C PHE A 83 0.77 16.13 13.21
N GLY A 84 1.17 15.62 14.38
CA GLY A 84 1.25 14.20 14.69
C GLY A 84 2.62 13.59 14.39
N GLN A 85 2.91 12.40 14.93
CA GLN A 85 4.09 11.65 14.50
C GLN A 85 3.81 11.03 13.13
N ALA A 86 4.73 11.25 12.19
CA ALA A 86 4.88 10.35 11.05
C ALA A 86 5.02 8.95 11.64
N GLY A 87 4.01 8.11 11.41
CA GLY A 87 4.04 6.72 11.82
C GLY A 87 5.05 5.97 10.97
N HIS A 88 6.33 6.35 11.07
CA HIS A 88 7.42 5.58 10.54
C HIS A 88 7.35 4.21 11.24
N PRO A 89 7.13 3.11 10.51
CA PRO A 89 7.83 1.92 10.91
C PRO A 89 9.31 2.27 10.70
N SER A 90 10.03 2.56 11.77
CA SER A 90 11.48 2.73 11.76
C SER A 90 12.10 1.50 11.09
N ARG A 91 12.38 1.64 9.79
CA ARG A 91 12.90 0.67 8.82
C ARG A 91 13.61 -0.56 9.42
N PRO A 92 13.01 -1.75 9.33
CA PRO A 92 13.77 -2.99 9.14
C PRO A 92 13.17 -3.95 8.08
N TRP A 93 12.03 -3.64 7.46
CA TRP A 93 11.20 -4.62 6.73
C TRP A 93 11.14 -4.46 5.20
N ILE A 94 11.87 -3.50 4.62
CA ILE A 94 12.07 -3.45 3.16
C ILE A 94 13.01 -4.62 2.83
N ARG A 95 12.48 -5.69 2.22
CA ARG A 95 13.33 -6.57 1.41
C ARG A 95 13.78 -5.73 0.22
N SER A 96 15.05 -5.30 0.25
CA SER A 96 15.69 -4.77 -0.95
C SER A 96 15.48 -5.79 -2.06
N ILE A 97 14.86 -5.35 -3.15
CA ILE A 97 14.92 -6.06 -4.42
C ILE A 97 16.30 -5.71 -4.99
N GLU A 98 17.33 -6.39 -4.49
CA GLU A 98 18.63 -6.55 -5.17
C GLU A 98 18.64 -7.90 -5.88
#